data_AF-A0A7C3H7R0-F1
#
_entry.id   AF-A0A7C3H7R0-F1
#
_cell.length_a   1.000
_cell.length_b   1.000
_cell.length_c   1.000
_cell.angle_alpha   90.00
_cell.angle_beta   90.00
_cell.angle_gamma   90.00
#
_symmetry.space_group_name_H-M   'P 1'
#
loop_
_entity.id
_entity.type
_entity.pdbx_description
1 polymer ?
#
loop_
_entity_poly.entity_id
_entity_poly.type
_entity_poly.pdbx_seq_one_letter_code
_entity_poly.pdbx_strand_id
1 'polypeptide(L)'
;KYLMQQRGFEASVLTGVGALGGLLVLLLLAPLFPIALPLVRTVVGPHLHWILAAIIAFMLMSEWPKGSDRGRSGWAKFLDAWRSLGAGLLTFLLSGVLGLILFYSNLTPTEMAFQNLLPAFVGLFAIPWVLLNLISQTRVPAQHLSRSVDLSPGLIARGVGAGALGGLFAAFFPVVTGGIGGFLAGHATAQRDDRLFIVSQGASKLLYYVGAFLFFFVPGLHLTRGGMAWMLSVLYAPHGPATYWAAIGAVLLSGALAFLLLLILSRGVIWLVSRVDYRWISAATLFVLVGIVLALTGWGGLLIAAVATGIGLLPVMWGSRRMNCMGVLLVPLTLNMAGLGPTVAGWFGLI
;
A
#
# COMPACT_ATOMS: atom_id res chain seq x y z
N LYS A 1 10.51 13.31 5.52
CA LYS A 1 10.71 14.21 6.68
C LYS A 1 11.86 13.72 7.57
N TYR A 2 11.72 12.60 8.29
CA TYR A 2 12.75 12.10 9.22
C TYR A 2 14.15 11.92 8.61
N LEU A 3 14.24 11.37 7.39
CA LEU A 3 15.52 11.23 6.67
C LEU A 3 16.22 12.58 6.48
N MET A 4 15.47 13.62 6.07
CA MET A 4 16.01 14.97 5.88
C MET A 4 16.36 15.66 7.20
N GLN A 5 15.78 15.20 8.31
CA GLN A 5 16.08 15.65 9.66
C GLN A 5 17.19 14.83 10.33
N GLN A 6 17.95 14.03 9.56
CA GLN A 6 19.03 13.16 10.06
C GLN A 6 18.57 12.04 11.01
N ARG A 7 17.26 11.77 11.07
CA ARG A 7 16.59 10.81 11.97
C ARG A 7 16.09 9.57 11.21
N GLY A 8 16.76 9.19 10.13
CA GLY A 8 16.39 8.04 9.30
C GLY A 8 16.45 6.72 10.06
N PHE A 9 17.49 6.51 10.87
CA PHE A 9 17.61 5.31 11.73
C PHE A 9 16.45 5.20 12.71
N GLU A 10 16.14 6.31 13.39
CA GLU A 10 15.02 6.38 14.33
C GLU A 10 13.69 6.01 13.66
N ALA A 11 13.42 6.55 12.46
CA ALA A 11 12.20 6.22 11.73
C ALA A 11 12.08 4.71 11.41
N SER A 12 13.19 4.05 11.07
CA SER A 12 13.22 2.60 10.90
C SER A 12 12.89 1.88 12.21
N VAL A 13 13.50 2.28 13.33
CA VAL A 13 13.25 1.68 14.65
C VAL A 13 11.79 1.87 15.07
N LEU A 14 11.22 3.07 14.94
CA LEU A 14 9.81 3.36 15.24
C LEU A 14 8.87 2.46 14.41
N THR A 15 9.19 2.26 13.13
CA THR A 15 8.43 1.36 12.24
C THR A 15 8.55 -0.09 12.74
N GLY A 16 9.75 -0.52 13.13
CA GLY A 16 10.01 -1.85 13.68
C GLY A 16 9.29 -2.11 15.00
N VAL A 17 9.23 -1.14 15.91
CA VAL A 17 8.46 -1.23 17.16
C VAL A 17 6.98 -1.41 16.86
N GLY A 18 6.44 -0.66 15.89
CA GLY A 18 5.09 -0.85 15.40
C GLY A 18 4.86 -2.26 14.85
N ALA A 19 5.77 -2.76 14.02
CA ALA A 19 5.70 -4.10 13.46
C ALA A 19 5.71 -5.19 14.55
N LEU A 20 6.58 -5.08 15.57
CA LEU A 20 6.57 -5.98 16.73
C LEU A 20 5.24 -5.94 17.48
N GLY A 21 4.67 -4.74 17.68
CA GLY A 21 3.33 -4.60 18.24
C GLY A 21 2.25 -5.27 17.39
N GLY A 22 2.36 -5.18 16.06
CA GLY A 22 1.50 -5.91 15.14
C GLY A 22 1.62 -7.44 15.25
N LEU A 23 2.83 -7.96 15.45
CA LEU A 23 3.04 -9.40 15.71
C LEU A 23 2.38 -9.83 17.01
N LEU A 24 2.50 -9.01 18.06
CA LEU A 24 1.81 -9.26 19.32
C LEU A 24 0.29 -9.28 19.13
N VAL A 25 -0.26 -8.34 18.34
CA VAL A 25 -1.69 -8.35 18.01
C VAL A 25 -2.09 -9.62 17.26
N LEU A 26 -1.31 -10.10 16.29
CA LEU A 26 -1.60 -11.38 15.62
C LEU A 26 -1.63 -12.55 16.60
N LEU A 27 -0.68 -12.60 17.52
CA LEU A 27 -0.61 -13.65 18.54
C LEU A 27 -1.82 -13.61 19.48
N LEU A 28 -2.18 -12.42 19.96
CA LEU A 28 -3.30 -12.24 20.88
C LEU A 28 -4.65 -12.57 20.21
N LEU A 29 -4.80 -12.25 18.92
CA LEU A 29 -6.03 -12.52 18.17
C LEU A 29 -6.06 -13.90 17.49
N ALA A 30 -4.93 -14.61 17.44
CA ALA A 30 -4.82 -15.94 16.86
C ALA A 30 -5.92 -16.93 17.31
N PRO A 31 -6.19 -17.14 18.61
CA PRO A 31 -7.25 -18.07 19.03
C PRO A 31 -8.65 -17.64 18.56
N LEU A 32 -8.86 -16.35 18.33
CA LEU A 32 -10.15 -15.80 17.90
C LEU A 32 -10.36 -15.92 16.38
N PHE A 33 -9.30 -15.92 15.57
CA PHE A 33 -9.42 -15.88 14.11
C PHE A 33 -10.22 -17.05 13.50
N PRO A 34 -10.02 -18.33 13.88
CA PRO A 34 -10.80 -19.44 13.33
C PRO A 34 -12.30 -19.36 13.64
N ILE A 35 -12.69 -18.62 14.68
CA ILE A 35 -14.08 -18.46 15.09
C ILE A 35 -14.69 -17.21 14.43
N ALA A 36 -14.00 -16.08 14.53
CA ALA A 36 -14.54 -14.79 14.11
C ALA A 36 -14.46 -14.55 12.60
N LEU A 37 -13.33 -14.87 11.94
CA LEU A 37 -13.13 -14.48 10.54
C LEU A 37 -14.05 -15.22 9.56
N PRO A 38 -14.34 -16.53 9.70
CA PRO A 38 -15.33 -17.18 8.85
C PRO A 38 -16.72 -16.55 8.99
N LEU A 39 -17.15 -16.22 10.21
CA LEU A 39 -18.42 -15.53 10.46
C LEU A 39 -18.45 -14.15 9.78
N VAL A 40 -17.40 -13.35 10.00
CA VAL A 40 -17.27 -12.03 9.37
C VAL A 40 -17.32 -12.16 7.84
N ARG A 41 -16.64 -13.16 7.26
CA ARG A 41 -16.63 -13.38 5.80
C ARG A 41 -18.03 -13.69 5.27
N THR A 42 -18.80 -14.52 5.96
CA THR A 42 -20.17 -14.87 5.58
C THR A 42 -21.09 -13.66 5.61
N VAL A 43 -21.00 -12.84 6.67
CA VAL A 43 -21.84 -11.64 6.83
C VAL A 43 -21.45 -10.54 5.85
N VAL A 44 -20.15 -10.30 5.67
CA VAL A 44 -19.62 -9.18 4.88
C VAL A 44 -19.57 -9.49 3.38
N GLY A 45 -19.43 -10.76 2.99
CA GLY A 45 -19.28 -11.20 1.61
C GLY A 45 -20.30 -10.60 0.63
N PRO A 46 -21.62 -10.71 0.91
CA PRO A 46 -22.66 -10.13 0.04
C PRO A 46 -22.60 -8.61 -0.07
N HIS A 47 -21.93 -7.93 0.86
CA HIS A 47 -21.90 -6.49 1.01
C HIS A 47 -20.62 -5.83 0.49
N LEU A 48 -19.67 -6.61 -0.03
CA LEU A 48 -18.37 -6.10 -0.46
C LEU A 48 -18.47 -4.99 -1.51
N HIS A 49 -19.43 -5.06 -2.43
CA HIS A 49 -19.62 -4.05 -3.49
C HIS A 49 -19.90 -2.65 -2.91
N TRP A 50 -20.86 -2.51 -1.99
CA TRP A 50 -21.19 -1.20 -1.42
C TRP A 50 -20.17 -0.77 -0.36
N ILE A 51 -19.49 -1.71 0.32
CA ILE A 51 -18.38 -1.38 1.23
C ILE A 51 -17.23 -0.75 0.44
N LEU A 52 -16.83 -1.33 -0.69
CA LEU A 52 -15.80 -0.74 -1.54
C LEU A 52 -16.25 0.61 -2.10
N ALA A 53 -17.52 0.74 -2.52
CA ALA A 53 -18.08 2.02 -2.95
C ALA A 53 -18.02 3.08 -1.83
N ALA A 54 -18.34 2.72 -0.59
CA ALA A 54 -18.24 3.61 0.57
C ALA A 54 -16.79 4.02 0.86
N ILE A 55 -15.83 3.10 0.72
CA ILE A 55 -14.39 3.41 0.85
C ILE A 55 -13.97 4.41 -0.24
N ILE A 56 -14.37 4.19 -1.50
CA ILE A 56 -14.11 5.12 -2.61
C ILE A 56 -14.70 6.49 -2.29
N ALA A 57 -15.98 6.54 -1.93
CA ALA A 57 -16.66 7.80 -1.58
C ALA A 57 -15.94 8.53 -0.45
N PHE A 58 -15.58 7.82 0.62
CA PHE A 58 -14.82 8.40 1.73
C PHE A 58 -13.44 8.90 1.30
N MET A 59 -12.70 8.14 0.49
CA MET A 59 -11.38 8.54 -0.01
C MET A 59 -11.44 9.85 -0.81
N LEU A 60 -12.44 9.99 -1.68
CA LEU A 60 -12.61 11.18 -2.53
C LEU A 60 -13.16 12.36 -1.72
N MET A 61 -14.16 12.15 -0.86
CA MET A 61 -14.76 13.21 -0.04
C MET A 61 -13.80 13.74 1.04
N SER A 62 -12.91 12.90 1.54
CA SER A 62 -11.91 13.31 2.53
C SER A 62 -10.73 14.06 1.93
N GLU A 63 -10.66 14.19 0.60
CA GLU A 63 -9.67 15.02 -0.07
C GLU A 63 -10.17 16.47 -0.07
N TRP A 64 -9.69 17.26 0.88
CA TRP A 64 -10.09 18.66 1.03
C TRP A 64 -9.20 19.58 0.18
N PRO A 65 -9.74 20.68 -0.38
CA PRO A 65 -8.94 21.70 -1.06
C PRO A 65 -7.79 22.19 -0.17
N LYS A 66 -6.57 22.16 -0.71
CA LYS A 66 -5.35 22.60 -0.02
C LYS A 66 -4.89 23.92 -0.64
N GLY A 67 -5.32 25.05 -0.09
CA GLY A 67 -4.85 26.36 -0.54
C GLY A 67 -3.50 26.69 0.09
N SER A 68 -2.56 27.20 -0.71
CA SER A 68 -1.29 27.75 -0.17
C SER A 68 -1.40 29.22 0.22
N ASP A 69 -2.58 29.82 0.06
CA ASP A 69 -2.90 31.24 0.25
C ASP A 69 -2.05 32.21 -0.63
N ARG A 70 -1.38 31.68 -1.66
CA ARG A 70 -0.40 32.40 -2.51
C ARG A 70 -1.01 33.25 -3.64
N GLY A 71 -2.33 33.35 -3.75
CA GLY A 71 -3.01 34.09 -4.82
C GLY A 71 -3.30 35.56 -4.47
N ARG A 72 -3.03 36.50 -5.39
CA ARG A 72 -3.36 37.94 -5.23
C ARG A 72 -4.87 38.23 -5.36
N SER A 73 -5.64 37.37 -6.04
CA SER A 73 -7.09 37.50 -6.26
C SER A 73 -7.88 36.32 -5.70
N GLY A 74 -9.17 36.52 -5.41
CA GLY A 74 -10.06 35.46 -4.89
C GLY A 74 -10.15 34.24 -5.83
N TRP A 75 -10.23 34.47 -7.13
CA TRP A 75 -10.24 33.41 -8.14
C TRP A 75 -8.92 32.64 -8.23
N ALA A 76 -7.77 33.31 -8.12
CA ALA A 76 -6.47 32.64 -8.10
C ALA A 76 -6.31 31.76 -6.85
N LYS A 77 -6.79 32.22 -5.68
CA LYS A 77 -6.81 31.43 -4.44
C LYS A 77 -7.74 30.22 -4.54
N PHE A 78 -8.91 30.38 -5.17
CA PHE A 78 -9.82 29.28 -5.44
C PHE A 78 -9.18 28.23 -6.34
N LEU A 79 -8.64 28.64 -7.50
CA LEU A 79 -7.98 27.71 -8.42
C LEU A 79 -6.79 26.97 -7.76
N ASP A 80 -5.98 27.67 -6.96
CA ASP A 80 -4.87 27.05 -6.22
C ASP A 80 -5.37 25.98 -5.23
N ALA A 81 -6.41 26.30 -4.46
CA ALA A 81 -6.99 25.37 -3.49
C ALA A 81 -7.57 24.11 -4.15
N TRP A 82 -8.22 24.28 -5.31
CA TRP A 82 -8.83 23.18 -6.06
C TRP A 82 -7.85 22.43 -6.95
N ARG A 83 -6.65 22.96 -7.19
CA ARG A 83 -5.62 22.34 -8.04
C ARG A 83 -5.23 20.94 -7.56
N SER A 84 -5.02 20.80 -6.25
CA SER A 84 -4.63 19.52 -5.64
C SER A 84 -5.79 18.52 -5.66
N LEU A 85 -7.00 18.99 -5.34
CA LEU A 85 -8.21 18.17 -5.35
C LEU A 85 -8.55 17.68 -6.76
N GLY A 86 -8.58 18.60 -7.75
CA GLY A 86 -8.83 18.27 -9.14
C GLY A 86 -7.80 17.29 -9.71
N ALA A 87 -6.52 17.46 -9.37
CA ALA A 87 -5.48 16.49 -9.74
C ALA A 87 -5.72 15.12 -9.08
N GLY A 88 -6.19 15.08 -7.82
CA GLY A 88 -6.57 13.85 -7.13
C GLY A 88 -7.73 13.11 -7.80
N LEU A 89 -8.83 13.81 -8.08
CA LEU A 89 -9.99 13.28 -8.79
C LEU A 89 -9.63 12.80 -10.20
N LEU A 90 -8.85 13.59 -10.94
CA LEU A 90 -8.36 13.22 -12.27
C LEU A 90 -7.48 11.96 -12.20
N THR A 91 -6.60 11.86 -11.21
CA THR A 91 -5.76 10.66 -10.99
C THR A 91 -6.63 9.43 -10.72
N PHE A 92 -7.66 9.56 -9.87
CA PHE A 92 -8.58 8.46 -9.57
C PHE A 92 -9.35 8.01 -10.80
N LEU A 93 -9.89 8.96 -11.58
CA LEU A 93 -10.63 8.68 -12.80
C LEU A 93 -9.74 8.03 -13.87
N LEU A 94 -8.58 8.61 -14.18
CA LEU A 94 -7.66 8.07 -15.17
C LEU A 94 -7.12 6.70 -14.78
N SER A 95 -6.75 6.51 -13.51
CA SER A 95 -6.32 5.19 -13.03
C SER A 95 -7.47 4.18 -13.07
N GLY A 96 -8.70 4.58 -12.74
CA GLY A 96 -9.89 3.73 -12.85
C GLY A 96 -10.21 3.28 -14.27
N VAL A 97 -10.12 4.20 -15.24
CA VAL A 97 -10.26 3.88 -16.68
C VAL A 97 -9.16 2.93 -17.13
N LEU A 98 -7.90 3.21 -16.77
CA LEU A 98 -6.79 2.28 -17.02
C LEU A 98 -7.07 0.90 -16.42
N GLY A 99 -7.62 0.86 -15.20
CA GLY A 99 -8.04 -0.38 -14.54
C GLY A 99 -9.09 -1.16 -15.33
N LEU A 100 -10.14 -0.48 -15.81
CA LEU A 100 -11.16 -1.11 -16.66
C LEU A 100 -10.54 -1.70 -17.93
N ILE A 101 -9.69 -0.94 -18.62
CA ILE A 101 -8.99 -1.42 -19.82
C ILE A 101 -8.17 -2.68 -19.49
N LEU A 102 -7.41 -2.69 -18.40
CA LEU A 102 -6.57 -3.83 -18.03
C LEU A 102 -7.37 -5.08 -17.60
N PHE A 103 -8.59 -4.90 -17.08
CA PHE A 103 -9.46 -6.01 -16.68
C PHE A 103 -10.20 -6.65 -17.86
N TYR A 104 -10.48 -5.89 -18.92
CA TYR A 104 -11.27 -6.35 -20.07
C TYR A 104 -10.46 -6.52 -21.36
N SER A 105 -9.24 -6.00 -21.43
CA SER A 105 -8.37 -6.11 -22.61
C SER A 105 -7.12 -6.94 -22.32
N ASN A 106 -6.78 -7.86 -23.23
CA ASN A 106 -5.53 -8.63 -23.20
C ASN A 106 -4.41 -7.85 -23.91
N LEU A 107 -3.77 -6.93 -23.19
CA LEU A 107 -2.69 -6.08 -23.70
C LEU A 107 -1.28 -6.69 -23.53
N THR A 108 -1.18 -7.80 -22.80
CA THR A 108 0.06 -8.58 -22.66
C THR A 108 -0.15 -10.01 -23.17
N PRO A 109 0.92 -10.77 -23.47
CA PRO A 109 0.80 -12.15 -23.93
C PRO A 109 -0.08 -12.98 -23.00
N THR A 110 -0.95 -13.81 -23.57
CA THR A 110 -1.97 -14.58 -22.83
C THR A 110 -1.39 -15.51 -21.77
N GLU A 111 -0.16 -16.01 -21.99
CA GLU A 111 0.62 -16.82 -21.05
C GLU A 111 0.95 -16.07 -19.75
N MET A 112 1.00 -14.73 -19.80
CA MET A 112 1.41 -13.85 -18.70
C MET A 112 0.28 -12.94 -18.21
N ALA A 113 -0.97 -13.21 -18.59
CA ALA A 113 -2.14 -12.38 -18.23
C ALA A 113 -2.33 -12.20 -16.71
N PHE A 114 -1.90 -13.18 -15.90
CA PHE A 114 -1.88 -13.08 -14.42
C PHE A 114 -1.00 -11.92 -13.91
N GLN A 115 -0.06 -11.42 -14.73
CA GLN A 115 0.86 -10.33 -14.42
C GLN A 115 0.44 -9.00 -15.06
N ASN A 116 -0.74 -8.89 -15.69
CA ASN A 116 -1.22 -7.66 -16.35
C ASN A 116 -1.18 -6.40 -15.46
N LEU A 117 -1.26 -6.58 -14.14
CA LEU A 117 -1.22 -5.49 -13.18
C LEU A 117 0.20 -5.03 -12.82
N LEU A 118 1.23 -5.85 -13.05
CA LEU A 118 2.61 -5.53 -12.67
C LEU A 118 3.12 -4.26 -13.36
N PRO A 119 2.98 -4.08 -14.69
CA PRO A 119 3.42 -2.86 -15.36
C PRO A 119 2.66 -1.61 -14.89
N ALA A 120 1.35 -1.77 -14.64
CA ALA A 120 0.51 -0.70 -14.12
C ALA A 120 0.93 -0.28 -12.69
N PHE A 121 1.22 -1.22 -11.79
CA PHE A 121 1.69 -0.91 -10.44
C PHE A 121 3.08 -0.27 -10.44
N VAL A 122 3.99 -0.76 -11.28
CA VAL A 122 5.33 -0.18 -11.45
C VAL A 122 5.22 1.25 -11.97
N GLY A 123 4.39 1.49 -12.99
CA GLY A 123 4.16 2.82 -13.54
C GLY A 123 3.38 3.75 -12.62
N LEU A 124 2.35 3.31 -11.90
CA LEU A 124 1.54 4.17 -11.03
C LEU A 124 2.27 4.59 -9.76
N PHE A 125 3.14 3.73 -9.22
CA PHE A 125 3.72 3.93 -7.88
C PHE A 125 5.25 4.00 -7.84
N ALA A 126 5.96 3.15 -8.58
CA ALA A 126 7.41 3.01 -8.44
C ALA A 126 8.17 4.02 -9.32
N ILE A 127 7.94 4.00 -10.63
CA ILE A 127 8.63 4.87 -11.60
C ILE A 127 8.44 6.37 -11.28
N PRO A 128 7.24 6.89 -10.96
CA PRO A 128 7.04 8.31 -10.67
C PRO A 128 7.92 8.81 -9.52
N TRP A 129 8.11 7.96 -8.50
CA TRP A 129 8.93 8.32 -7.35
C TRP A 129 10.43 8.31 -7.70
N VAL A 130 10.87 7.32 -8.48
CA VAL A 130 12.25 7.24 -8.95
C VAL A 130 12.59 8.42 -9.88
N LEU A 131 11.70 8.77 -10.79
CA LEU A 131 11.86 9.94 -11.68
C LEU A 131 11.95 11.24 -10.87
N LEU A 132 11.08 11.43 -9.87
CA LEU A 132 11.15 12.62 -9.03
C LEU A 132 12.48 12.69 -8.28
N ASN A 133 12.99 11.57 -7.76
CA ASN A 133 14.29 11.53 -7.08
C ASN A 133 15.45 11.89 -8.01
N LEU A 134 15.38 11.48 -9.28
CA LEU A 134 16.38 11.83 -10.31
C LEU A 134 16.37 13.32 -10.65
N ILE A 135 15.18 13.94 -10.66
CA ILE A 135 14.98 15.36 -11.02
C ILE A 135 15.24 16.30 -9.84
N SER A 136 14.79 15.95 -8.63
CA SER A 136 14.76 16.85 -7.46
C SER A 136 16.12 17.17 -6.82
N GLN A 137 17.21 16.55 -7.28
CA GLN A 137 18.60 16.75 -6.83
C GLN A 137 18.78 16.83 -5.29
N THR A 138 17.90 16.19 -4.52
CA THR A 138 17.92 16.28 -3.07
C THR A 138 19.10 15.50 -2.51
N ARG A 139 19.99 16.17 -1.78
CA ARG A 139 21.12 15.52 -1.09
C ARG A 139 20.67 15.01 0.26
N VAL A 140 20.92 13.73 0.53
CA VAL A 140 20.61 13.12 1.83
C VAL A 140 21.67 13.57 2.84
N PRO A 141 21.29 14.20 3.96
CA PRO A 141 22.26 14.59 4.97
C PRO A 141 22.80 13.37 5.72
N ALA A 142 23.96 13.50 6.35
CA ALA A 142 24.50 12.46 7.24
C ALA A 142 23.48 12.08 8.32
N GLN A 143 23.29 10.78 8.55
CA GLN A 143 22.28 10.28 9.48
C GLN A 143 22.88 10.02 10.87
N HIS A 144 22.10 10.28 11.92
CA HIS A 144 22.49 9.96 13.28
C HIS A 144 21.95 8.58 13.70
N LEU A 145 22.81 7.77 14.32
CA LEU A 145 22.42 6.49 14.90
C LEU A 145 21.94 6.71 16.34
N SER A 146 20.63 6.91 16.49
CA SER A 146 20.02 7.06 17.80
C SER A 146 20.14 5.77 18.63
N ARG A 147 20.51 5.90 19.90
CA ARG A 147 20.56 4.78 20.86
C ARG A 147 19.21 4.53 21.55
N SER A 148 18.36 5.54 21.58
CA SER A 148 17.02 5.50 22.17
C SER A 148 16.00 6.09 21.21
N VAL A 149 14.72 5.82 21.49
CA VAL A 149 13.57 6.41 20.80
C VAL A 149 12.65 7.02 21.85
N ASP A 150 12.13 8.21 21.59
CA ASP A 150 11.20 8.87 22.49
C ASP A 150 9.77 8.34 22.26
N LEU A 151 9.49 7.19 22.87
CA LEU A 151 8.22 6.49 22.82
C LEU A 151 7.71 6.16 24.23
N SER A 152 6.56 6.73 24.60
CA SER A 152 5.85 6.29 25.80
C SER A 152 5.02 5.03 25.52
N PRO A 153 4.77 4.17 26.53
CA PRO A 153 3.93 2.98 26.38
C PRO A 153 2.53 3.30 25.83
N GLY A 154 1.94 4.42 26.24
CA GLY A 154 0.65 4.88 25.72
C GLY A 154 0.69 5.25 24.24
N LEU A 155 1.79 5.85 23.76
CA LEU A 155 1.96 6.17 22.35
C LEU A 155 2.14 4.90 21.52
N ILE A 156 2.89 3.92 22.03
CA ILE A 156 3.02 2.60 21.40
C ILE A 156 1.65 1.92 21.31
N ALA A 157 0.90 1.83 22.40
CA ALA A 157 -0.41 1.18 22.43
C ALA A 157 -1.40 1.84 21.45
N ARG A 158 -1.47 3.18 21.42
CA ARG A 158 -2.32 3.91 20.47
C ARG A 158 -1.88 3.72 19.03
N GLY A 159 -0.57 3.75 18.77
CA GLY A 159 -0.01 3.54 17.44
C GLY A 159 -0.27 2.13 16.92
N VAL A 160 0.05 1.12 17.73
CA VAL A 160 -0.19 -0.29 17.42
C VAL A 160 -1.68 -0.56 17.25
N GLY A 161 -2.54 -0.04 18.13
CA GLY A 161 -3.99 -0.20 18.03
C GLY A 161 -4.56 0.40 16.75
N ALA A 162 -4.18 1.65 16.40
CA ALA A 162 -4.60 2.27 15.14
C ALA A 162 -4.06 1.52 13.92
N GLY A 163 -2.79 1.10 13.97
CA GLY A 163 -2.20 0.28 12.92
C GLY A 163 -2.88 -1.08 12.79
N ALA A 164 -3.34 -1.66 13.90
CA ALA A 164 -4.05 -2.92 13.91
C ALA A 164 -5.42 -2.86 13.27
N LEU A 165 -6.19 -1.82 13.60
CA LEU A 165 -7.47 -1.55 12.94
C LEU A 165 -7.28 -1.41 11.43
N GLY A 166 -6.32 -0.58 11.00
CA GLY A 166 -6.08 -0.34 9.57
C GLY A 166 -5.51 -1.56 8.84
N GLY A 167 -4.55 -2.26 9.45
CA GLY A 167 -3.84 -3.38 8.85
C GLY A 167 -4.70 -4.64 8.75
N LEU A 168 -5.46 -4.99 9.79
CA LEU A 168 -6.39 -6.13 9.74
C LEU A 168 -7.55 -5.88 8.78
N PHE A 169 -8.07 -4.65 8.75
CA PHE A 169 -9.07 -4.24 7.78
C PHE A 169 -8.55 -4.39 6.34
N ALA A 170 -7.35 -3.87 6.06
CA ALA A 170 -6.70 -4.03 4.75
C ALA A 170 -6.36 -5.50 4.41
N ALA A 171 -5.97 -6.31 5.39
CA ALA A 171 -5.65 -7.73 5.16
C ALA A 171 -6.90 -8.55 4.75
N PHE A 172 -8.05 -8.19 5.30
CA PHE A 172 -9.30 -8.92 5.10
C PHE A 172 -10.02 -8.51 3.81
N PHE A 173 -10.24 -7.20 3.62
CA PHE A 173 -11.00 -6.66 2.50
C PHE A 173 -10.20 -6.68 1.19
N PRO A 174 -10.81 -7.06 0.05
CA PRO A 174 -10.12 -7.05 -1.23
C PRO A 174 -9.71 -5.62 -1.61
N VAL A 175 -8.57 -5.46 -2.29
CA VAL A 175 -8.09 -4.19 -2.89
C VAL A 175 -7.73 -3.07 -1.89
N VAL A 176 -8.20 -3.13 -0.66
CA VAL A 176 -7.80 -2.22 0.41
C VAL A 176 -6.35 -2.49 0.78
N THR A 177 -5.44 -1.61 0.36
CA THR A 177 -4.03 -1.72 0.71
C THR A 177 -3.79 -1.26 2.15
N GLY A 178 -2.65 -1.65 2.74
CA GLY A 178 -2.24 -1.12 4.05
C GLY A 178 -2.17 0.42 4.10
N GLY A 179 -1.97 1.08 2.96
CA GLY A 179 -2.05 2.55 2.84
C GLY A 179 -3.47 3.09 3.00
N ILE A 180 -4.47 2.46 2.35
CA ILE A 180 -5.89 2.83 2.50
C ILE A 180 -6.37 2.48 3.91
N GLY A 181 -6.08 1.27 4.41
CA GLY A 181 -6.45 0.85 5.75
C GLY A 181 -5.84 1.75 6.83
N GLY A 182 -4.54 2.08 6.72
CA GLY A 182 -3.88 3.02 7.62
C GLY A 182 -4.44 4.44 7.53
N PHE A 183 -4.87 4.87 6.35
CA PHE A 183 -5.54 6.15 6.14
C PHE A 183 -6.90 6.22 6.86
N LEU A 184 -7.74 5.19 6.70
CA LEU A 184 -9.03 5.05 7.36
C LEU A 184 -8.86 5.03 8.89
N ALA A 185 -7.95 4.18 9.37
CA ALA A 185 -7.66 4.08 10.80
C ALA A 185 -7.08 5.38 11.38
N GLY A 186 -6.24 6.09 10.62
CA GLY A 186 -5.69 7.38 11.01
C GLY A 186 -6.77 8.44 11.23
N HIS A 187 -7.82 8.45 10.39
CA HIS A 187 -9.00 9.31 10.57
C HIS A 187 -9.84 8.87 11.76
N ALA A 188 -10.14 7.57 11.86
CA ALA A 188 -10.96 7.02 12.94
C ALA A 188 -10.33 7.21 14.34
N THR A 189 -9.01 7.26 14.42
CA THR A 189 -8.25 7.37 15.69
C THR A 189 -7.60 8.74 15.90
N ALA A 190 -7.91 9.72 15.04
CA ALA A 190 -7.46 11.12 15.11
C ALA A 190 -5.94 11.27 15.35
N GLN A 191 -5.13 10.63 14.50
CA GLN A 191 -3.67 10.62 14.67
C GLN A 191 -3.04 11.95 14.27
N ARG A 192 -2.36 12.60 15.22
CA ARG A 192 -1.71 13.91 15.03
C ARG A 192 -0.18 13.91 15.25
N ASP A 193 0.36 12.91 15.97
CA ASP A 193 1.81 12.80 16.23
C ASP A 193 2.50 11.98 15.12
N ASP A 194 3.59 12.51 14.55
CA ASP A 194 4.37 11.86 13.50
C ASP A 194 4.96 10.50 13.94
N ARG A 195 5.41 10.38 15.19
CA ARG A 195 5.96 9.13 15.74
C ARG A 195 4.88 8.09 15.83
N LEU A 196 3.72 8.49 16.33
CA LEU A 196 2.56 7.62 16.42
C LEU A 196 2.16 7.14 15.03
N PHE A 197 2.10 8.07 14.05
CA PHE A 197 1.84 7.70 12.66
C PHE A 197 2.84 6.66 12.14
N ILE A 198 4.14 6.83 12.37
CA ILE A 198 5.16 5.85 11.93
C ILE A 198 4.98 4.47 12.60
N VAL A 199 4.75 4.44 13.91
CA VAL A 199 4.46 3.19 14.65
C VAL A 199 3.20 2.52 14.09
N SER A 200 2.14 3.29 13.86
CA SER A 200 0.89 2.80 13.27
C SER A 200 1.09 2.23 11.87
N GLN A 201 1.88 2.89 11.03
CA GLN A 201 2.20 2.39 9.69
C GLN A 201 3.04 1.10 9.74
N GLY A 202 3.96 0.98 10.71
CA GLY A 202 4.71 -0.26 10.94
C GLY A 202 3.80 -1.44 11.30
N ALA A 203 2.92 -1.25 12.29
CA ALA A 203 1.94 -2.25 12.69
C ALA A 203 0.98 -2.60 11.55
N SER A 204 0.44 -1.58 10.86
CA SER A 204 -0.49 -1.75 9.73
C SER A 204 0.11 -2.56 8.59
N LYS A 205 1.35 -2.24 8.18
CA LYS A 205 2.02 -2.97 7.09
C LYS A 205 2.31 -4.42 7.47
N LEU A 206 2.76 -4.68 8.70
CA LEU A 206 3.00 -6.04 9.14
C LEU A 206 1.70 -6.85 9.14
N LEU A 207 0.62 -6.30 9.69
CA LEU A 207 -0.68 -6.96 9.72
C LEU A 207 -1.29 -7.13 8.32
N TYR A 208 -1.11 -6.14 7.45
CA TYR A 208 -1.53 -6.22 6.06
C TYR A 208 -0.81 -7.33 5.29
N TYR A 209 0.53 -7.40 5.34
CA TYR A 209 1.26 -8.39 4.55
C TYR A 209 1.33 -9.76 5.23
N VAL A 210 1.77 -9.79 6.48
CA VAL A 210 1.98 -11.05 7.23
C VAL A 210 0.65 -11.60 7.73
N GLY A 211 -0.26 -10.74 8.20
CA GLY A 211 -1.61 -11.17 8.60
C GLY A 211 -2.44 -11.70 7.44
N ALA A 212 -2.40 -11.05 6.26
CA ALA A 212 -3.06 -11.59 5.07
C ALA A 212 -2.53 -12.97 4.66
N PHE A 213 -1.21 -13.18 4.76
CA PHE A 213 -0.62 -14.50 4.53
C PHE A 213 -1.03 -15.50 5.61
N LEU A 214 -1.09 -15.10 6.88
CA LEU A 214 -1.53 -15.97 7.98
C LEU A 214 -3.00 -16.40 7.82
N PHE A 215 -3.87 -15.55 7.29
CA PHE A 215 -5.28 -15.88 7.03
C PHE A 215 -5.48 -17.05 6.06
N PHE A 216 -4.49 -17.34 5.22
CA PHE A 216 -4.48 -18.55 4.40
C PHE A 216 -4.51 -19.83 5.25
N PHE A 217 -3.81 -19.84 6.39
CA PHE A 217 -3.70 -20.98 7.30
C PHE A 217 -4.83 -21.06 8.33
N VAL A 218 -5.73 -20.06 8.39
CA VAL A 218 -6.84 -20.05 9.37
C VAL A 218 -7.87 -21.12 9.00
N PRO A 219 -8.14 -22.11 9.89
CA PRO A 219 -9.14 -23.15 9.64
C PRO A 219 -10.52 -22.55 9.37
N GLY A 220 -11.22 -23.07 8.36
CA GLY A 220 -12.56 -22.60 7.97
C GLY A 220 -12.58 -21.29 7.18
N LEU A 221 -11.45 -20.59 7.06
CA LEU A 221 -11.35 -19.34 6.29
C LEU A 221 -10.64 -19.56 4.94
N HIS A 222 -9.42 -20.11 4.96
CA HIS A 222 -8.56 -20.33 3.79
C HIS A 222 -8.50 -19.13 2.83
N LEU A 223 -8.39 -17.92 3.39
CA LEU A 223 -8.47 -16.70 2.61
C LEU A 223 -7.14 -16.44 1.89
N THR A 224 -7.13 -16.59 0.57
CA THR A 224 -5.96 -16.32 -0.29
C THR A 224 -5.83 -14.83 -0.56
N ARG A 225 -5.00 -14.14 0.22
CA ARG A 225 -4.73 -12.69 0.08
C ARG A 225 -3.24 -12.41 -0.09
N GLY A 226 -2.92 -11.59 -1.08
CA GLY A 226 -1.54 -11.24 -1.45
C GLY A 226 -0.85 -12.30 -2.32
N GLY A 227 0.26 -11.91 -2.95
CA GLY A 227 0.96 -12.76 -3.92
C GLY A 227 1.50 -14.05 -3.31
N MET A 228 2.02 -14.01 -2.08
CA MET A 228 2.58 -15.20 -1.43
C MET A 228 1.52 -16.27 -1.15
N ALA A 229 0.35 -15.89 -0.62
CA ALA A 229 -0.73 -16.84 -0.37
C ALA A 229 -1.26 -17.43 -1.68
N TRP A 230 -1.35 -16.61 -2.73
CA TRP A 230 -1.80 -17.07 -4.05
C TRP A 230 -0.83 -18.09 -4.66
N MET A 231 0.48 -17.79 -4.64
CA MET A 231 1.51 -18.73 -5.12
C MET A 231 1.52 -20.02 -4.31
N LEU A 232 1.39 -19.93 -2.99
CA LEU A 232 1.38 -21.12 -2.12
C LEU A 232 0.11 -21.96 -2.33
N SER A 233 -1.04 -21.34 -2.58
CA SER A 233 -2.33 -22.05 -2.75
C SER A 233 -2.37 -23.01 -3.93
N VAL A 234 -1.47 -22.85 -4.90
CA VAL A 234 -1.31 -23.77 -6.04
C VAL A 234 -0.59 -25.06 -5.64
N LEU A 235 0.32 -24.99 -4.66
CA LEU A 235 1.21 -26.08 -4.28
C LEU A 235 0.82 -26.75 -2.96
N TYR A 236 0.09 -26.04 -2.10
CA TYR A 236 -0.18 -26.48 -0.74
C TYR A 236 -1.56 -26.02 -0.29
N ALA A 237 -2.29 -26.93 0.35
CA ALA A 237 -3.49 -26.61 1.11
C ALA A 237 -3.19 -26.82 2.61
N PRO A 238 -3.54 -25.88 3.50
CA PRO A 238 -3.39 -26.08 4.94
C PRO A 238 -4.29 -27.20 5.46
N HIS A 239 -3.71 -28.13 6.22
CA HIS A 239 -4.42 -29.28 6.77
C HIS A 239 -4.57 -29.14 8.29
N GLY A 240 -5.73 -28.68 8.73
CA GLY A 240 -6.16 -28.71 10.13
C GLY A 240 -5.46 -27.72 11.09
N PRO A 241 -5.88 -27.70 12.37
CA PRO A 241 -5.45 -26.71 13.36
C PRO A 241 -3.94 -26.73 13.68
N ALA A 242 -3.28 -27.88 13.52
CA ALA A 242 -1.84 -28.00 13.80
C ALA A 242 -1.00 -27.10 12.87
N THR A 243 -1.33 -27.09 11.56
CA THR A 243 -0.63 -26.24 10.58
C THR A 243 -0.83 -24.75 10.85
N TYR A 244 -1.98 -24.37 11.41
CA TYR A 244 -2.27 -22.99 11.79
C TYR A 244 -1.37 -22.51 12.94
N TRP A 245 -1.26 -23.29 14.01
CA TRP A 245 -0.39 -22.95 15.14
C TRP A 245 1.10 -22.99 14.77
N ALA A 246 1.50 -23.92 13.90
CA ALA A 246 2.84 -23.93 13.32
C ALA A 246 3.12 -22.65 12.51
N ALA A 247 2.16 -22.20 11.70
CA ALA A 247 2.28 -20.95 10.94
C ALA A 247 2.41 -19.72 11.86
N ILE A 248 1.66 -19.68 12.98
CA ILE A 248 1.81 -18.62 13.99
C ILE A 248 3.22 -18.64 14.59
N GLY A 249 3.71 -19.81 15.00
CA GLY A 249 5.06 -19.96 15.55
C GLY A 249 6.14 -19.49 14.56
N ALA A 250 6.01 -19.87 13.29
CA ALA A 250 6.90 -19.42 12.23
C ALA A 250 6.84 -17.89 12.03
N VAL A 251 5.63 -17.31 11.99
CA VAL A 251 5.43 -15.86 11.88
C VAL A 251 6.09 -15.10 13.03
N LEU A 252 5.96 -15.60 14.27
CA LEU A 252 6.57 -14.98 15.44
C LEU A 252 8.10 -15.05 15.39
N LEU A 253 8.65 -16.22 15.09
CA LEU A 253 10.09 -16.41 14.99
C LEU A 253 10.68 -15.55 13.86
N SER A 254 10.12 -15.65 12.66
CA SER A 254 10.55 -14.86 11.51
C SER A 254 10.38 -13.36 11.75
N GLY A 255 9.30 -12.95 12.42
CA GLY A 255 9.05 -11.56 12.78
C GLY A 255 10.06 -10.99 13.77
N ALA A 256 10.42 -11.75 14.80
CA ALA A 256 11.46 -11.37 15.76
C ALA A 256 12.85 -11.26 15.07
N LEU A 257 13.20 -12.24 14.24
CA LEU A 257 14.43 -12.22 13.46
C LEU A 257 14.46 -11.05 12.45
N ALA A 258 13.34 -10.77 11.79
CA ALA A 258 13.20 -9.65 10.86
C ALA A 258 13.40 -8.30 11.55
N PHE A 259 12.96 -8.14 12.81
CA PHE A 259 13.22 -6.93 13.59
C PHE A 259 14.72 -6.76 13.89
N LEU A 260 15.42 -7.83 14.30
CA LEU A 260 16.88 -7.77 14.52
C LEU A 260 17.61 -7.44 13.21
N LEU A 261 17.21 -8.08 12.12
CA LEU A 261 17.76 -7.82 10.79
C LEU A 261 17.51 -6.39 10.33
N LEU A 262 16.33 -5.82 10.63
CA LEU A 262 16.00 -4.43 10.32
C LEU A 262 16.97 -3.45 10.99
N LEU A 263 17.41 -3.70 12.23
CA LEU A 263 18.41 -2.86 12.90
C LEU A 263 19.76 -2.89 12.18
N ILE A 264 20.19 -4.08 11.73
CA ILE A 264 21.46 -4.28 11.02
C ILE A 264 21.40 -3.65 9.62
N LEU A 265 20.36 -3.97 8.85
CA LEU A 265 20.16 -3.47 7.50
C LEU A 265 19.98 -1.95 7.48
N SER A 266 19.31 -1.37 8.48
CA SER A 266 19.18 0.09 8.58
C SER A 266 20.54 0.79 8.70
N ARG A 267 21.49 0.22 9.45
CA ARG A 267 22.87 0.73 9.52
C ARG A 267 23.59 0.58 8.17
N GLY A 268 23.40 -0.56 7.51
CA GLY A 268 23.95 -0.81 6.16
C GLY A 268 23.44 0.17 5.12
N VAL A 269 22.13 0.47 5.11
CA VAL A 269 21.52 1.44 4.19
C VAL A 269 22.02 2.85 4.49
N ILE A 270 22.14 3.24 5.76
CA ILE A 270 22.70 4.54 6.14
C ILE A 270 24.14 4.67 5.63
N TRP A 271 24.95 3.63 5.81
CA TRP A 271 26.32 3.59 5.28
C TRP A 271 26.34 3.71 3.76
N LEU A 272 25.48 2.97 3.05
CA LEU A 272 25.42 3.00 1.59
C LEU A 272 25.03 4.38 1.06
N VAL A 273 23.99 5.00 1.63
CA VAL A 273 23.50 6.32 1.22
C VAL A 273 24.50 7.43 1.56
N SER A 274 25.41 7.22 2.52
CA SER A 274 26.52 8.14 2.79
C SER A 274 27.68 8.05 1.78
N ARG A 275 27.77 6.94 1.04
CA ARG A 275 28.87 6.64 0.11
C ARG A 275 28.48 6.81 -1.36
N VAL A 276 27.22 6.53 -1.69
CA VAL A 276 26.72 6.52 -3.06
C VAL A 276 25.67 7.61 -3.22
N ASP A 277 25.82 8.44 -4.24
CA ASP A 277 24.81 9.43 -4.58
C ASP A 277 23.47 8.76 -4.86
N TYR A 278 22.44 9.30 -4.22
CA TYR A 278 21.07 8.80 -4.29
C TYR A 278 20.51 8.73 -5.72
N ARG A 279 21.09 9.51 -6.65
CA ARG A 279 20.75 9.51 -8.08
C ARG A 279 21.15 8.21 -8.77
N TRP A 280 22.33 7.67 -8.47
CA TRP A 280 22.79 6.40 -9.07
C TRP A 280 21.94 5.23 -8.59
N ILE A 281 21.59 5.23 -7.29
CA ILE A 281 20.65 4.25 -6.73
C ILE A 281 19.30 4.33 -7.44
N SER A 282 18.79 5.55 -7.64
CA SER A 282 17.51 5.77 -8.35
C SER A 282 17.60 5.36 -9.83
N ALA A 283 18.69 5.68 -10.53
CA ALA A 283 18.89 5.32 -11.94
C ALA A 283 18.99 3.79 -12.12
N ALA A 284 19.75 3.12 -11.26
CA ALA A 284 19.83 1.66 -11.25
C ALA A 284 18.47 1.03 -10.95
N THR A 285 17.71 1.59 -9.99
CA THR A 285 16.35 1.13 -9.69
C THR A 285 15.43 1.29 -10.90
N LEU A 286 15.50 2.42 -11.61
CA LEU A 286 14.71 2.65 -12.83
C LEU A 286 15.04 1.62 -13.91
N PHE A 287 16.33 1.38 -14.15
CA PHE A 287 16.80 0.40 -15.12
C PHE A 287 16.29 -1.01 -14.80
N VAL A 288 16.40 -1.42 -13.52
CA VAL A 288 15.87 -2.72 -13.06
C VAL A 288 14.35 -2.80 -13.23
N LEU A 289 13.60 -1.76 -12.85
CA LEU A 289 12.14 -1.76 -13.00
C LEU A 289 11.71 -1.88 -14.46
N VAL A 290 12.32 -1.11 -15.36
CA VAL A 290 12.05 -1.16 -16.81
C VAL A 290 12.45 -2.53 -17.37
N GLY A 291 13.61 -3.06 -16.98
CA GLY A 291 14.07 -4.38 -17.38
C GLY A 291 13.13 -5.50 -16.95
N ILE A 292 12.63 -5.48 -15.71
CA ILE A 292 11.65 -6.46 -15.21
C ILE A 292 10.34 -6.36 -15.99
N VAL A 293 9.82 -5.14 -16.22
CA VAL A 293 8.59 -4.96 -17.01
C VAL A 293 8.78 -5.49 -18.43
N LEU A 294 9.87 -5.14 -19.10
CA LEU A 294 10.16 -5.61 -20.45
C LEU A 294 10.33 -7.13 -20.52
N ALA A 295 11.07 -7.72 -19.58
CA ALA A 295 11.33 -9.16 -19.55
C ALA A 295 10.07 -9.99 -19.28
N LEU A 296 9.17 -9.51 -18.41
CA LEU A 296 7.98 -10.27 -18.01
C LEU A 296 6.75 -10.01 -18.88
N THR A 297 6.60 -8.80 -19.42
CA THR A 297 5.37 -8.37 -20.09
C THR A 297 5.59 -7.81 -21.50
N GLY A 298 6.84 -7.78 -21.96
CA GLY A 298 7.20 -7.31 -23.29
C GLY A 298 6.94 -5.83 -23.51
N TRP A 299 6.86 -5.44 -24.78
CA TRP A 299 6.62 -4.06 -25.20
C TRP A 299 5.24 -3.53 -24.79
N GLY A 300 4.21 -4.39 -24.78
CA GLY A 300 2.86 -4.02 -24.32
C GLY A 300 2.85 -3.57 -22.87
N GLY A 301 3.59 -4.29 -22.00
CA GLY A 301 3.78 -3.87 -20.62
C GLY A 301 4.52 -2.55 -20.46
N LEU A 302 5.55 -2.28 -21.27
CA LEU A 302 6.22 -0.98 -21.25
C LEU A 302 5.27 0.17 -21.63
N LEU A 303 4.38 -0.04 -22.60
CA LEU A 303 3.37 0.95 -22.97
C LEU A 303 2.41 1.21 -21.79
N ILE A 304 1.92 0.15 -21.14
CA ILE A 304 1.09 0.26 -19.94
C ILE A 304 1.84 1.03 -18.84
N ALA A 305 3.09 0.67 -18.57
CA ALA A 305 3.92 1.32 -17.57
C ALA A 305 4.17 2.80 -17.89
N ALA A 306 4.32 3.17 -19.17
CA ALA A 306 4.49 4.55 -19.59
C ALA A 306 3.22 5.39 -19.32
N VAL A 307 2.05 4.90 -19.71
CA VAL A 307 0.76 5.57 -19.44
C VAL A 307 0.51 5.66 -17.93
N ALA A 308 0.72 4.56 -17.21
CA ALA A 308 0.63 4.49 -15.76
C ALA A 308 1.59 5.48 -15.07
N THR A 309 2.79 5.68 -15.60
CA THR A 309 3.76 6.67 -15.10
C THR A 309 3.25 8.09 -15.25
N GLY A 310 2.65 8.43 -16.40
CA GLY A 310 2.00 9.73 -16.60
C GLY A 310 0.93 10.01 -15.55
N ILE A 311 0.06 9.02 -15.28
CA ILE A 311 -0.99 9.12 -14.26
C ILE A 311 -0.40 9.20 -12.85
N GLY A 312 0.59 8.35 -12.53
CA GLY A 312 1.22 8.28 -11.21
C GLY A 312 2.06 9.51 -10.84
N LEU A 313 2.50 10.30 -11.82
CA LEU A 313 3.18 11.57 -11.60
C LEU A 313 2.23 12.69 -11.16
N LEU A 314 0.94 12.65 -11.55
CA LEU A 314 -0.05 13.66 -11.18
C LEU A 314 -0.14 13.90 -9.66
N PRO A 315 -0.37 12.88 -8.80
CA PRO A 315 -0.50 13.14 -7.37
C PRO A 315 0.80 13.64 -6.74
N VAL A 316 1.93 13.23 -7.29
CA VAL A 316 3.25 13.61 -6.79
C VAL A 316 3.57 15.08 -7.10
N MET A 317 3.27 15.55 -8.30
CA MET A 317 3.54 16.93 -8.73
C MET A 317 2.53 17.94 -8.18
N TRP A 318 1.28 17.53 -7.95
CA TRP A 318 0.19 18.41 -7.48
C TRP A 318 -0.18 18.22 -6.00
N GLY A 319 0.57 17.40 -5.25
CA GLY A 319 0.39 17.23 -3.80
C GLY A 319 -0.94 16.56 -3.39
N SER A 320 -1.58 15.85 -4.33
CA SER A 320 -2.77 15.03 -4.04
C SER A 320 -2.35 13.66 -3.50
N ARG A 321 -3.31 12.87 -3.00
CA ARG A 321 -2.97 11.60 -2.35
C ARG A 321 -2.68 10.52 -3.38
N ARG A 322 -1.53 9.85 -3.25
CA ARG A 322 -1.16 8.70 -4.10
C ARG A 322 -2.13 7.52 -4.04
N MET A 323 -2.92 7.41 -2.97
CA MET A 323 -3.95 6.38 -2.88
C MET A 323 -5.01 6.50 -3.99
N ASN A 324 -5.15 7.67 -4.62
CA ASN A 324 -6.04 7.85 -5.76
C ASN A 324 -5.62 7.01 -6.97
N CYS A 325 -4.34 6.65 -7.11
CA CYS A 325 -3.87 5.70 -8.12
C CYS A 325 -4.45 4.28 -7.92
N MET A 326 -4.98 3.95 -6.74
CA MET A 326 -5.68 2.68 -6.51
C MET A 326 -7.03 2.60 -7.21
N GLY A 327 -7.50 3.67 -7.86
CA GLY A 327 -8.64 3.63 -8.78
C GLY A 327 -8.53 2.48 -9.79
N VAL A 328 -7.30 2.17 -10.22
CA VAL A 328 -6.97 1.04 -11.11
C VAL A 328 -7.51 -0.32 -10.67
N LEU A 329 -7.70 -0.54 -9.37
CA LEU A 329 -8.33 -1.75 -8.85
C LEU A 329 -9.71 -1.48 -8.23
N LEU A 330 -9.84 -0.36 -7.53
CA LEU A 330 -11.06 -0.02 -6.79
C LEU A 330 -12.26 0.11 -7.73
N VAL A 331 -12.10 0.79 -8.86
CA VAL A 331 -13.19 1.00 -9.82
C VAL A 331 -13.63 -0.30 -10.49
N PRO A 332 -12.77 -1.03 -11.23
CA PRO A 332 -13.20 -2.24 -11.93
C PRO A 332 -13.71 -3.31 -10.98
N LEU A 333 -13.09 -3.49 -9.80
CA LEU A 333 -13.55 -4.51 -8.86
C LEU A 333 -14.90 -4.15 -8.25
N THR A 334 -15.12 -2.90 -7.85
CA THR A 334 -16.41 -2.47 -7.28
C THR A 334 -17.53 -2.65 -8.30
N LEU A 335 -17.30 -2.27 -9.57
CA LEU A 335 -18.28 -2.43 -10.65
C LEU A 335 -18.58 -3.91 -10.93
N ASN A 336 -17.56 -4.76 -10.99
CA ASN A 336 -17.75 -6.20 -11.18
C ASN A 336 -18.52 -6.84 -10.02
N MET A 337 -18.19 -6.50 -8.78
CA MET A 337 -18.90 -7.02 -7.60
C MET A 337 -20.34 -6.51 -7.50
N ALA A 338 -20.64 -5.34 -8.07
CA ALA A 338 -21.99 -4.80 -8.19
C ALA A 338 -22.79 -5.39 -9.37
N GLY A 339 -22.18 -6.22 -10.22
CA GLY A 339 -22.81 -6.74 -11.44
C GLY A 339 -22.91 -5.74 -12.59
N LEU A 340 -22.30 -4.56 -12.47
CA LEU A 340 -22.33 -3.47 -13.47
C LEU A 340 -21.10 -3.47 -14.39
N GLY A 341 -20.09 -4.29 -14.08
CA GLY A 341 -18.81 -4.34 -14.80
C GLY A 341 -18.96 -4.49 -16.32
N PRO A 342 -19.62 -5.54 -16.83
CA PRO A 342 -19.80 -5.76 -18.26
C PRO A 342 -20.57 -4.63 -18.96
N THR A 343 -21.60 -4.07 -18.32
CA THR A 343 -22.39 -2.95 -18.88
C THR A 343 -21.51 -1.71 -19.08
N VAL A 344 -20.75 -1.34 -18.06
CA VAL A 344 -19.83 -0.19 -18.14
C VAL A 344 -18.74 -0.46 -19.15
N ALA A 345 -18.16 -1.66 -19.18
CA ALA A 345 -17.15 -2.04 -20.17
C ALA A 345 -17.68 -1.95 -21.61
N GLY A 346 -18.95 -2.32 -21.84
CA GLY A 346 -19.63 -2.15 -23.13
C GLY A 346 -19.77 -0.68 -23.54
N TRP A 347 -20.03 0.25 -22.60
CA TRP A 347 -20.03 1.69 -22.92
C TRP A 347 -18.67 2.22 -23.38
N PHE A 348 -17.58 1.58 -22.95
CA PHE A 348 -16.22 1.89 -23.39
C PHE A 348 -15.78 1.09 -24.63
N GLY A 349 -16.64 0.23 -25.18
CA GLY A 349 -16.31 -0.64 -26.32
C GLY A 349 -15.22 -1.68 -26.02
N LEU A 350 -15.09 -2.09 -24.75
CA LEU A 350 -14.08 -3.07 -24.31
C LEU A 350 -14.57 -4.53 -24.44
N ILE A 351 -15.88 -4.73 -24.64
CA ILE A 351 -16.55 -6.03 -24.82
C ILE A 351 -17.52 -5.92 -25.99
#